data_AF-A0A1J4ZWI1-F1
#
_entry.id   AF-A0A1J4ZWI1-F1
#
_cell.length_a   1.000
_cell.length_b   1.000
_cell.length_c   1.000
_cell.angle_alpha   90.00
_cell.angle_beta   90.00
_cell.angle_gamma   90.00
#
_symmetry.space_group_name_H-M   'P 1'
#
loop_
_entity.id
_entity.type
_entity.pdbx_description
1 polymer ?
#
loop_
_entity_poly.entity_id
_entity_poly.type
_entity_poly.pdbx_seq_one_letter_code
_entity_poly.pdbx_strand_id
1 'polypeptide(L)'
;MFRRFFIPLLFIVILLTACNLGKTPTAASTSTPPAASEPPAEQPPATQPPPTATPSPSPTPSGPPALPPEPREITFQTSDGQTLSGYYYPAAVNPAPLIVFMHWVGGDMSDWYEIAVWLQNRGLKNPFPNPGSESWWDPTWFPPVPEGVSYGVFIFSFRDCAPANAGCAHWPPELLLLDAQAAMLKATELEGVDPTKIVAMGSSIGADGAPDGCAWGTSRSLAPARARSRSRPAVSWISPIP
;
A
#
# COMPACT_ATOMS: atom_id res chain seq x y z
N MET A 1 55.10 5.23 5.75
CA MET A 1 54.86 3.84 6.22
C MET A 1 54.17 3.86 7.59
N PHE A 2 53.01 4.52 7.72
CA PHE A 2 52.33 4.79 8.99
C PHE A 2 50.81 4.95 8.76
N ARG A 3 50.13 3.92 8.25
CA ARG A 3 48.68 4.01 7.97
C ARG A 3 47.97 2.66 7.86
N ARG A 4 48.29 1.71 8.75
CA ARG A 4 47.69 0.36 8.72
C ARG A 4 47.22 -0.21 10.07
N PHE A 5 47.18 0.58 11.14
CA PHE A 5 46.79 0.09 12.47
C PHE A 5 45.60 0.82 13.14
N PHE A 6 44.93 1.74 12.45
CA PHE A 6 43.85 2.56 13.08
C PHE A 6 42.41 2.05 12.86
N ILE A 7 42.20 0.99 12.06
CA ILE A 7 40.87 0.48 11.74
C ILE A 7 40.32 -0.58 12.74
N PRO A 8 41.11 -1.38 13.49
CA PRO A 8 40.51 -2.36 14.41
C PRO A 8 40.04 -1.74 15.74
N LEU A 9 40.46 -0.52 16.09
CA LEU A 9 40.08 0.11 17.36
C LEU A 9 38.67 0.72 17.32
N LEU A 10 38.18 1.14 16.15
CA LEU A 10 36.84 1.76 16.03
C LEU A 10 35.70 0.73 16.12
N PHE A 11 35.96 -0.54 15.78
CA PHE A 11 34.97 -1.63 15.91
C PHE A 11 34.82 -2.16 17.35
N ILE A 12 35.83 -1.98 18.22
CA ILE A 12 35.76 -2.45 19.62
C ILE A 12 34.98 -1.47 20.51
N VAL A 13 34.88 -0.19 20.13
CA VAL A 13 34.16 0.82 20.93
C VAL A 13 32.63 0.78 20.71
N ILE A 14 32.14 0.29 19.57
CA ILE A 14 30.69 0.21 19.28
C ILE A 14 30.01 -0.99 19.98
N LEU A 15 30.78 -1.97 20.46
CA LEU A 15 30.25 -3.17 21.12
C LEU A 15 30.02 -3.01 22.63
N LEU A 16 30.24 -1.83 23.23
CA LEU A 16 30.17 -1.62 24.68
C LEU A 16 29.03 -0.72 25.20
N THR A 17 28.05 -0.34 24.37
CA THR A 17 26.93 0.54 24.78
C THR A 17 25.53 -0.05 24.65
N ALA A 18 25.39 -1.38 24.70
CA ALA A 18 24.09 -2.06 24.75
C ALA A 18 23.92 -2.93 26.01
N CYS A 19 24.11 -2.34 27.19
CA CYS A 19 23.64 -2.90 28.45
C CYS A 19 23.11 -1.78 29.34
N ASN A 20 21.86 -1.37 29.08
CA ASN A 20 21.04 -0.76 30.13
C ASN A 20 19.65 -1.41 30.09
N LEU A 21 19.62 -2.67 30.55
CA LEU A 21 18.41 -3.43 30.81
C LEU A 21 17.75 -2.84 32.08
N GLY A 22 17.07 -1.72 31.89
CA GLY A 22 16.33 -1.02 32.93
C GLY A 22 15.04 -1.76 33.26
N LYS A 23 15.08 -2.51 34.37
CA LYS A 23 13.98 -2.78 35.32
C LYS A 23 12.57 -2.97 34.73
N THR A 24 12.19 -4.22 34.53
CA THR A 24 10.79 -4.64 34.51
C THR A 24 10.16 -4.46 35.91
N PRO A 25 9.03 -3.76 36.07
CA PRO A 25 8.23 -3.86 37.27
C PRO A 25 7.49 -5.19 37.28
N THR A 26 7.86 -6.07 38.22
CA THR A 26 7.06 -7.24 38.61
C THR A 26 5.76 -6.75 39.24
N ALA A 27 4.68 -6.72 38.46
CA ALA A 27 3.33 -6.68 39.02
C ALA A 27 2.96 -8.11 39.41
N ALA A 28 2.93 -8.37 40.71
CA ALA A 28 2.38 -9.60 41.28
C ALA A 28 0.86 -9.61 41.04
N SER A 29 0.39 -10.48 40.15
CA SER A 29 -1.03 -10.82 40.07
C SER A 29 -1.33 -11.93 41.06
N THR A 30 -2.02 -11.56 42.14
CA THR A 30 -2.69 -12.47 43.07
C THR A 30 -3.71 -13.31 42.30
N SER A 31 -3.48 -14.62 42.20
CA SER A 31 -4.49 -15.58 41.70
C SER A 31 -5.40 -16.01 42.84
N THR A 32 -6.63 -15.50 42.84
CA THR A 32 -7.72 -16.01 43.68
C THR A 32 -8.26 -17.32 43.08
N PRO A 33 -8.46 -18.40 43.87
CA PRO A 33 -9.07 -19.64 43.41
C PRO A 33 -10.53 -19.43 42.95
N PRO A 34 -10.98 -20.02 41.82
CA PRO A 34 -12.39 -20.00 41.45
C PRO A 34 -13.20 -20.88 42.41
N ALA A 35 -14.26 -20.31 42.97
CA ALA A 35 -15.30 -21.04 43.68
C ALA A 35 -16.05 -21.97 42.72
N ALA A 36 -16.28 -23.21 43.15
CA ALA A 36 -17.09 -24.19 42.44
C ALA A 36 -18.50 -23.62 42.19
N SER A 37 -18.89 -23.58 40.91
CA SER A 37 -20.23 -23.15 40.49
C SER A 37 -21.15 -24.36 40.37
N GLU A 38 -22.31 -24.21 40.97
CA GLU A 38 -23.41 -25.17 41.10
C GLU A 38 -24.09 -25.48 39.73
N PRO A 39 -24.75 -26.64 39.55
CA PRO A 39 -25.38 -27.01 38.29
C PRO A 39 -26.56 -26.09 37.92
N PRO A 40 -26.68 -25.65 36.65
CA PRO A 40 -27.84 -24.91 36.18
C PRO A 40 -29.14 -25.73 36.24
N ALA A 41 -30.18 -25.12 36.80
CA ALA A 41 -31.55 -25.63 36.75
C ALA A 41 -32.10 -25.62 35.31
N GLU A 42 -32.81 -26.69 34.96
CA GLU A 42 -33.44 -26.94 33.67
C GLU A 42 -34.58 -25.94 33.40
N GLN A 43 -34.42 -25.09 32.38
CA GLN A 43 -35.46 -24.17 31.92
C GLN A 43 -36.45 -24.91 31.00
N PRO A 44 -37.77 -24.67 31.13
CA PRO A 44 -38.77 -25.22 30.23
C PRO A 44 -38.65 -24.64 28.81
N PRO A 45 -39.05 -25.39 27.76
CA PRO A 45 -38.86 -25.02 26.37
C PRO A 45 -39.66 -23.75 25.99
N ALA A 46 -38.96 -22.80 25.37
CA ALA A 46 -39.53 -21.58 24.81
C ALA A 46 -40.23 -21.86 23.46
N THR A 47 -41.45 -21.36 23.32
CA THR A 47 -42.25 -21.38 22.10
C THR A 47 -41.57 -20.56 20.99
N GLN A 48 -41.33 -21.18 19.82
CA GLN A 48 -40.73 -20.51 18.67
C GLN A 48 -41.72 -19.53 18.01
N PRO A 49 -41.30 -18.29 17.67
CA PRO A 49 -42.10 -17.36 16.88
C PRO A 49 -42.21 -17.85 15.41
N PRO A 50 -43.28 -17.44 14.69
CA PRO A 50 -43.53 -17.85 13.31
C PRO A 50 -42.43 -17.37 12.35
N PRO A 51 -42.22 -18.06 11.21
CA PRO A 51 -41.16 -17.75 10.27
C PRO A 51 -41.38 -16.38 9.61
N THR A 52 -40.43 -15.47 9.80
CA THR A 52 -40.32 -14.20 9.09
C THR A 52 -40.07 -14.48 7.61
N ALA A 53 -40.90 -13.91 6.73
CA ALA A 53 -40.72 -13.98 5.28
C ALA A 53 -39.35 -13.40 4.89
N THR A 54 -38.55 -14.20 4.20
CA THR A 54 -37.25 -13.79 3.65
C THR A 54 -37.46 -12.67 2.62
N PRO A 55 -36.89 -11.48 2.79
CA PRO A 55 -36.96 -10.44 1.76
C PRO A 55 -36.24 -10.93 0.50
N SER A 56 -36.91 -10.79 -0.64
CA SER A 56 -36.35 -11.05 -1.97
C SER A 56 -35.07 -10.22 -2.17
N PRO A 57 -34.00 -10.78 -2.76
CA PRO A 57 -32.78 -10.01 -3.02
C PRO A 57 -33.09 -8.86 -3.98
N SER A 58 -32.85 -7.64 -3.50
CA SER A 58 -32.85 -6.44 -4.33
C SER A 58 -31.69 -6.54 -5.34
N PRO A 59 -31.87 -6.19 -6.62
CA PRO A 59 -30.78 -6.25 -7.59
C PRO A 59 -29.64 -5.31 -7.16
N THR A 60 -28.44 -5.86 -7.00
CA THR A 60 -27.22 -5.10 -6.75
C THR A 60 -27.03 -4.07 -7.87
N PRO A 61 -26.78 -2.79 -7.56
CA PRO A 61 -26.45 -1.79 -8.57
C PRO A 61 -25.26 -2.30 -9.40
N SER A 62 -25.48 -2.57 -10.68
CA SER A 62 -24.40 -2.95 -11.59
C SER A 62 -23.51 -1.73 -11.81
N GLY A 63 -22.31 -1.75 -11.23
CA GLY A 63 -21.26 -0.79 -11.56
C GLY A 63 -20.88 -0.85 -13.04
N PRO A 64 -19.99 0.04 -13.50
CA PRO A 64 -19.39 -0.09 -14.83
C PRO A 64 -18.81 -1.50 -15.04
N PRO A 65 -18.71 -1.96 -16.30
CA PRO A 65 -18.08 -3.24 -16.58
C PRO A 65 -16.63 -3.28 -16.08
N ALA A 66 -16.20 -4.46 -15.65
CA ALA A 66 -14.81 -4.69 -15.30
C ALA A 66 -13.91 -4.47 -16.53
N LEU A 67 -12.72 -3.92 -16.30
CA LEU A 67 -11.71 -3.75 -17.34
C LEU A 67 -11.13 -5.11 -17.78
N PRO A 68 -10.47 -5.19 -18.95
CA PRO A 68 -9.74 -6.39 -19.36
C PRO A 68 -8.69 -6.81 -18.31
N PRO A 69 -8.44 -8.12 -18.12
CA PRO A 69 -7.49 -8.61 -17.10
C PRO A 69 -6.03 -8.33 -17.45
N GLU A 70 -5.69 -8.09 -18.72
CA GLU A 70 -4.31 -7.97 -19.16
C GLU A 70 -3.60 -6.75 -18.52
N PRO A 71 -2.31 -6.86 -18.16
CA PRO A 71 -1.56 -5.75 -17.59
C PRO A 71 -1.46 -4.62 -18.61
N ARG A 72 -1.72 -3.40 -18.15
CA ARG A 72 -1.62 -2.17 -18.93
C ARG A 72 -0.33 -1.47 -18.58
N GLU A 73 0.47 -1.14 -19.59
CA GLU A 73 1.64 -0.28 -19.39
C GLU A 73 1.19 1.13 -19.00
N ILE A 74 1.82 1.68 -17.96
CA ILE A 74 1.55 3.01 -17.45
C ILE A 74 2.86 3.80 -17.44
N THR A 75 2.85 4.94 -18.10
CA THR A 75 3.91 5.94 -18.01
C THR A 75 3.39 7.17 -17.26
N PHE A 76 4.22 7.72 -16.40
CA PHE A 76 3.90 8.91 -15.61
C PHE A 76 5.16 9.72 -15.31
N GLN A 77 4.98 10.96 -14.88
CA GLN A 77 6.08 11.86 -14.56
C GLN A 77 6.05 12.29 -13.11
N THR A 78 7.24 12.43 -12.55
CA THR A 78 7.46 13.09 -11.27
C THR A 78 7.37 14.61 -11.39
N SER A 79 7.34 15.31 -10.25
CA SER A 79 7.31 16.78 -10.24
C SER A 79 8.59 17.44 -10.78
N ASP A 80 9.72 16.71 -10.79
CA ASP A 80 10.98 17.13 -11.40
C ASP A 80 11.14 16.69 -12.88
N GLY A 81 10.11 16.09 -13.47
CA GLY A 81 10.07 15.71 -14.89
C GLY A 81 10.72 14.36 -15.22
N GLN A 82 11.13 13.58 -14.21
CA GLN A 82 11.57 12.21 -14.42
C GLN A 82 10.39 11.37 -14.91
N THR A 83 10.57 10.66 -16.02
CA THR A 83 9.58 9.71 -16.52
C THR A 83 9.79 8.35 -15.85
N LEU A 84 8.71 7.78 -15.34
CA LEU A 84 8.68 6.44 -14.74
C LEU A 84 7.70 5.55 -15.49
N SER A 85 7.95 4.24 -15.43
CA SER A 85 7.12 3.21 -16.06
C SER A 85 6.69 2.15 -15.05
N GLY A 86 5.50 1.62 -15.28
CA GLY A 86 4.93 0.55 -14.47
C GLY A 86 3.85 -0.23 -15.22
N TYR A 87 3.29 -1.21 -14.55
CA TYR A 87 2.15 -1.99 -15.03
C TYR A 87 0.97 -1.88 -14.06
N TYR A 88 -0.21 -1.66 -14.62
CA TYR A 88 -1.47 -1.72 -13.89
C TYR A 88 -2.25 -2.98 -14.29
N TYR A 89 -2.62 -3.77 -13.28
CA TYR A 89 -3.40 -5.00 -13.37
C TYR A 89 -4.82 -4.69 -12.88
N PRO A 90 -5.83 -4.58 -13.77
CA PRO A 90 -7.17 -4.18 -13.35
C PRO A 90 -7.91 -5.29 -12.59
N ALA A 91 -8.60 -4.92 -11.52
CA ALA A 91 -9.42 -5.84 -10.72
C ALA A 91 -10.59 -6.45 -11.52
N ALA A 92 -11.23 -7.46 -10.93
CA ALA A 92 -12.45 -8.07 -11.45
C ALA A 92 -13.71 -7.21 -11.23
N VAL A 93 -13.61 -6.14 -10.44
CA VAL A 93 -14.71 -5.21 -10.12
C VAL A 93 -14.31 -3.77 -10.48
N ASN A 94 -15.31 -2.91 -10.69
CA ASN A 94 -15.09 -1.51 -11.07
C ASN A 94 -16.16 -0.61 -10.40
N PRO A 95 -15.77 0.38 -9.57
CA PRO A 95 -14.41 0.67 -9.13
C PRO A 95 -13.90 -0.36 -8.08
N ALA A 96 -12.58 -0.52 -7.97
CA ALA A 96 -11.94 -1.49 -7.07
C ALA A 96 -10.88 -0.86 -6.15
N PRO A 97 -10.62 -1.47 -4.97
CA PRO A 97 -9.42 -1.15 -4.20
C PRO A 97 -8.15 -1.39 -5.01
N LEU A 98 -7.12 -0.57 -4.79
CA LEU A 98 -5.82 -0.65 -5.47
C LEU A 98 -4.70 -0.88 -4.46
N ILE A 99 -3.75 -1.74 -4.81
CA ILE A 99 -2.47 -1.88 -4.11
C ILE A 99 -1.36 -1.35 -5.01
N VAL A 100 -0.56 -0.41 -4.52
CA VAL A 100 0.64 0.11 -5.18
C VAL A 100 1.87 -0.57 -4.57
N PHE A 101 2.64 -1.30 -5.36
CA PHE A 101 3.88 -1.94 -4.91
C PHE A 101 5.13 -1.15 -5.27
N MET A 102 6.03 -1.05 -4.29
CA MET A 102 7.32 -0.36 -4.38
C MET A 102 8.46 -1.36 -4.10
N HIS A 103 9.33 -1.57 -5.08
CA HIS A 103 10.39 -2.57 -5.00
C HIS A 103 11.55 -2.16 -4.07
N TRP A 104 12.44 -3.11 -3.79
CA TRP A 104 13.64 -2.92 -2.97
C TRP A 104 14.83 -2.45 -3.81
N VAL A 105 15.96 -2.12 -3.16
CA VAL A 105 17.10 -1.48 -3.84
C VAL A 105 17.76 -2.35 -4.93
N GLY A 106 17.69 -3.68 -4.79
CA GLY A 106 18.31 -4.62 -5.72
C GLY A 106 17.35 -5.19 -6.76
N GLY A 107 16.22 -4.53 -7.00
CA GLY A 107 15.18 -5.00 -7.91
C GLY A 107 14.55 -3.88 -8.72
N ASP A 108 13.45 -4.21 -9.38
CA ASP A 108 12.59 -3.28 -10.13
C ASP A 108 11.12 -3.75 -10.02
N MET A 109 10.21 -3.22 -10.85
CA MET A 109 8.81 -3.65 -10.81
C MET A 109 8.59 -5.17 -10.98
N SER A 110 9.52 -5.91 -11.60
CA SER A 110 9.40 -7.35 -11.85
C SER A 110 9.43 -8.20 -10.58
N ASP A 111 9.89 -7.66 -9.45
CA ASP A 111 9.77 -8.31 -8.13
C ASP A 111 8.32 -8.66 -7.79
N TRP A 112 7.37 -7.95 -8.41
CA TRP A 112 5.95 -8.03 -8.10
C TRP A 112 5.11 -8.74 -9.16
N TYR A 113 5.71 -9.31 -10.23
CA TYR A 113 4.95 -9.88 -11.34
C TYR A 113 3.97 -10.98 -10.93
N GLU A 114 4.41 -11.96 -10.15
CA GLU A 114 3.53 -13.03 -9.68
C GLU A 114 2.56 -12.56 -8.60
N ILE A 115 3.03 -11.68 -7.70
CA ILE A 115 2.19 -11.09 -6.65
C ILE A 115 1.03 -10.29 -7.27
N ALA A 116 1.28 -9.59 -8.38
CA ALA A 116 0.28 -8.78 -9.05
C ALA A 116 -0.84 -9.63 -9.66
N VAL A 117 -0.52 -10.70 -10.39
CA VAL A 117 -1.55 -11.60 -10.95
C VAL A 117 -2.28 -12.38 -9.86
N TRP A 118 -1.56 -12.76 -8.79
CA TRP A 118 -2.14 -13.42 -7.63
C TRP A 118 -3.21 -12.54 -6.94
N LEU A 119 -2.87 -11.29 -6.60
CA LEU A 119 -3.80 -10.35 -5.96
C LEU A 119 -4.90 -9.84 -6.89
N GLN A 120 -4.62 -9.75 -8.19
CA GLN A 120 -5.66 -9.48 -9.18
C GLN A 120 -6.75 -10.57 -9.13
N ASN A 121 -6.38 -11.83 -8.85
CA ASN A 121 -7.28 -12.96 -8.65
C ASN A 121 -8.26 -13.18 -9.81
N ARG A 122 -7.74 -13.15 -11.06
CA ARG A 122 -8.53 -13.31 -12.29
C ARG A 122 -8.16 -14.55 -13.11
N GLY A 123 -7.35 -15.45 -12.53
CA GLY A 123 -6.84 -16.63 -13.22
C GLY A 123 -5.84 -16.34 -14.34
N LEU A 124 -5.34 -15.10 -14.41
CA LEU A 124 -4.30 -14.72 -15.35
C LEU A 124 -2.97 -15.34 -14.92
N LYS A 125 -2.26 -15.97 -15.86
CA LYS A 125 -0.86 -16.34 -15.67
C LYS A 125 -0.01 -15.10 -15.90
N ASN A 126 1.04 -14.92 -15.09
CA ASN A 126 2.02 -13.87 -15.32
C ASN A 126 2.50 -13.89 -16.78
N PRO A 127 2.30 -12.79 -17.55
CA PRO A 127 2.69 -12.74 -18.95
C PRO A 127 4.16 -12.35 -19.17
N PHE A 128 4.89 -12.04 -18.10
CA PHE A 128 6.29 -11.59 -18.14
C PHE A 128 7.25 -12.68 -17.65
N PRO A 129 8.49 -12.72 -18.16
CA PRO A 129 9.51 -13.60 -17.61
C PRO A 129 9.93 -13.13 -16.21
N ASN A 130 9.96 -14.05 -15.23
CA ASN A 130 10.54 -13.76 -13.92
C ASN A 130 12.08 -13.69 -14.05
N PRO A 131 12.73 -12.69 -13.42
CA PRO A 131 14.18 -12.48 -13.56
C PRO A 131 15.02 -13.46 -12.73
N GLY A 132 14.41 -14.24 -11.84
CA GLY A 132 15.08 -15.24 -11.01
C GLY A 132 14.16 -16.36 -10.55
N SER A 133 14.54 -17.05 -9.47
CA SER A 133 13.87 -18.26 -8.96
C SER A 133 13.52 -18.18 -7.46
N GLU A 134 13.41 -16.97 -6.93
CA GLU A 134 13.02 -16.72 -5.55
C GLU A 134 11.55 -17.10 -5.31
N SER A 135 11.18 -17.36 -4.06
CA SER A 135 9.84 -17.91 -3.73
C SER A 135 8.69 -16.99 -4.12
N TRP A 136 8.89 -15.67 -4.14
CA TRP A 136 7.87 -14.71 -4.59
C TRP A 136 7.67 -14.67 -6.11
N TRP A 137 8.45 -15.44 -6.87
CA TRP A 137 8.23 -15.70 -8.30
C TRP A 137 7.69 -17.11 -8.57
N ASP A 138 7.42 -17.89 -7.52
CA ASP A 138 6.76 -19.19 -7.63
C ASP A 138 5.27 -19.04 -7.29
N PRO A 139 4.34 -19.19 -8.26
CA PRO A 139 2.91 -19.10 -7.99
C PRO A 139 2.40 -20.07 -6.92
N THR A 140 3.10 -21.19 -6.70
CA THR A 140 2.74 -22.20 -5.70
C THR A 140 3.04 -21.77 -4.27
N TRP A 141 3.81 -20.70 -4.10
CA TRP A 141 4.13 -20.11 -2.79
C TRP A 141 2.96 -19.32 -2.19
N PHE A 142 2.03 -18.86 -3.03
CA PHE A 142 0.92 -18.01 -2.57
C PHE A 142 -0.28 -18.82 -2.09
N PRO A 143 -0.92 -18.41 -0.97
CA PRO A 143 -2.18 -19.00 -0.54
C PRO A 143 -3.32 -18.61 -1.49
N PRO A 144 -4.43 -19.36 -1.54
CA PRO A 144 -5.58 -18.98 -2.36
C PRO A 144 -6.18 -17.63 -1.89
N VAL A 145 -6.50 -16.76 -2.84
CA VAL A 145 -7.29 -15.54 -2.57
C VAL A 145 -8.78 -15.94 -2.50
N PRO A 146 -9.54 -15.49 -1.49
CA PRO A 146 -10.97 -15.81 -1.38
C PRO A 146 -11.77 -15.46 -2.65
N GLU A 147 -12.79 -16.25 -2.94
CA GLU A 147 -13.69 -16.00 -4.06
C GLU A 147 -14.36 -14.61 -3.92
N GLY A 148 -14.49 -13.89 -5.05
CA GLY A 148 -15.07 -12.55 -5.09
C GLY A 148 -14.15 -11.43 -4.58
N VAL A 149 -12.96 -11.75 -4.05
CA VAL A 149 -11.95 -10.75 -3.69
C VAL A 149 -11.00 -10.53 -4.86
N SER A 150 -10.82 -9.28 -5.26
CA SER A 150 -9.91 -8.87 -6.33
C SER A 150 -9.43 -7.45 -6.10
N TYR A 151 -8.14 -7.22 -6.32
CA TYR A 151 -7.51 -5.91 -6.19
C TYR A 151 -7.02 -5.43 -7.56
N GLY A 152 -7.10 -4.12 -7.77
CA GLY A 152 -6.22 -3.51 -8.75
C GLY A 152 -4.80 -3.58 -8.20
N VAL A 153 -3.81 -3.86 -9.05
CA VAL A 153 -2.41 -3.83 -8.64
C VAL A 153 -1.63 -2.91 -9.55
N PHE A 154 -0.93 -1.94 -8.98
CA PHE A 154 -0.03 -1.06 -9.71
C PHE A 154 1.40 -1.29 -9.22
N ILE A 155 2.27 -1.69 -10.13
CA ILE A 155 3.69 -1.94 -9.88
C ILE A 155 4.47 -0.96 -10.75
N PHE A 156 5.57 -0.41 -10.24
CA PHE A 156 6.41 0.50 -11.02
C PHE A 156 7.87 0.37 -10.58
N SER A 157 8.78 0.89 -11.40
CA SER A 157 10.19 0.97 -11.06
C SER A 157 10.53 2.38 -10.59
N PHE A 158 11.23 2.49 -9.47
CA PHE A 158 11.92 3.73 -9.09
C PHE A 158 12.92 4.12 -10.19
N ARG A 159 13.24 5.41 -10.28
CA ARG A 159 14.22 5.91 -11.24
C ARG A 159 15.55 5.18 -11.09
N ASP A 160 16.19 4.90 -12.22
CA ASP A 160 17.52 4.27 -12.29
C ASP A 160 17.67 2.89 -11.60
N CYS A 161 16.56 2.18 -11.36
CA CYS A 161 16.57 0.84 -10.75
C CYS A 161 16.28 -0.30 -11.73
N ALA A 162 15.73 0.00 -12.91
CA ALA A 162 15.56 -1.01 -13.95
C ALA A 162 16.86 -1.22 -14.74
N PRO A 163 17.18 -2.46 -15.15
CA PRO A 163 16.43 -3.70 -14.91
C PRO A 163 16.73 -4.34 -13.54
N ALA A 164 15.85 -5.23 -13.07
CA ALA A 164 15.85 -5.85 -11.74
C ALA A 164 17.24 -6.26 -11.21
N ASN A 165 18.05 -6.92 -12.03
CA ASN A 165 19.35 -7.46 -11.60
C ASN A 165 20.48 -6.42 -11.57
N ALA A 166 20.25 -5.21 -12.09
CA ALA A 166 21.18 -4.09 -11.93
C ALA A 166 20.95 -3.37 -10.59
N GLY A 167 19.71 -3.36 -10.12
CA GLY A 167 19.28 -2.59 -8.96
C GLY A 167 19.38 -1.08 -9.20
N CYS A 168 19.10 -0.31 -8.14
CA CYS A 168 19.19 1.14 -8.15
C CYS A 168 20.65 1.58 -8.25
N ALA A 169 21.02 2.27 -9.33
CA ALA A 169 22.37 2.81 -9.49
C ALA A 169 22.66 3.92 -8.46
N HIS A 170 21.66 4.76 -8.17
CA HIS A 170 21.65 5.82 -7.16
C HIS A 170 20.23 5.96 -6.62
N TRP A 171 20.07 6.16 -5.31
CA TRP A 171 18.76 6.33 -4.69
C TRP A 171 18.77 7.42 -3.59
N PRO A 172 18.99 8.70 -3.95
CA PRO A 172 18.88 9.78 -2.97
C PRO A 172 17.46 9.80 -2.37
N PRO A 173 17.31 9.85 -1.03
CA PRO A 173 15.99 9.77 -0.38
C PRO A 173 14.99 10.79 -0.90
N GLU A 174 15.44 12.01 -1.22
CA GLU A 174 14.61 13.06 -1.78
C GLU A 174 14.05 12.71 -3.15
N LEU A 175 14.78 11.97 -3.99
CA LEU A 175 14.31 11.55 -5.31
C LEU A 175 13.38 10.34 -5.20
N LEU A 176 13.66 9.41 -4.29
CA LEU A 176 12.75 8.30 -3.97
C LEU A 176 11.38 8.81 -3.50
N LEU A 177 11.38 9.87 -2.68
CA LEU A 177 10.16 10.55 -2.27
C LEU A 177 9.37 11.07 -3.47
N LEU A 178 10.03 11.74 -4.43
CA LEU A 178 9.34 12.26 -5.62
C LEU A 178 8.72 11.14 -6.47
N ASP A 179 9.41 10.02 -6.62
CA ASP A 179 8.92 8.86 -7.35
C ASP A 179 7.70 8.22 -6.67
N ALA A 180 7.79 7.98 -5.35
CA ALA A 180 6.69 7.42 -4.57
C ALA A 180 5.45 8.33 -4.60
N GLN A 181 5.64 9.65 -4.49
CA GLN A 181 4.57 10.64 -4.60
C GLN A 181 3.90 10.62 -5.98
N ALA A 182 4.71 10.53 -7.04
CA ALA A 182 4.21 10.48 -8.41
C ALA A 182 3.42 9.18 -8.68
N ALA A 183 3.91 8.05 -8.17
CA ALA A 183 3.21 6.77 -8.29
C ALA A 183 1.85 6.79 -7.58
N MET A 184 1.79 7.35 -6.37
CA MET A 184 0.54 7.50 -5.63
C MET A 184 -0.43 8.50 -6.28
N LEU A 185 0.08 9.57 -6.87
CA LEU A 185 -0.77 10.47 -7.66
C LEU A 185 -1.31 9.74 -8.88
N LYS A 186 -0.45 9.03 -9.63
CA LYS A 186 -0.87 8.28 -10.81
C LYS A 186 -1.92 7.23 -10.48
N ALA A 187 -1.76 6.53 -9.35
CA ALA A 187 -2.71 5.55 -8.84
C ALA A 187 -4.15 6.10 -8.70
N THR A 188 -4.31 7.37 -8.32
CA THR A 188 -5.64 8.01 -8.22
C THR A 188 -6.30 8.30 -9.57
N GLU A 189 -5.52 8.30 -10.65
CA GLU A 189 -5.97 8.57 -12.03
C GLU A 189 -6.25 7.29 -12.83
N LEU A 190 -5.89 6.12 -12.28
CA LEU A 190 -6.08 4.85 -12.98
C LEU A 190 -7.56 4.53 -13.13
N GLU A 191 -7.96 4.20 -14.35
CA GLU A 191 -9.32 3.78 -14.66
C GLU A 191 -9.70 2.54 -13.84
N GLY A 192 -10.91 2.54 -13.28
CA GLY A 192 -11.40 1.41 -12.49
C GLY A 192 -10.91 1.35 -11.04
N VAL A 193 -10.10 2.32 -10.60
CA VAL A 193 -9.68 2.45 -9.19
C VAL A 193 -10.68 3.25 -8.39
N ASP A 194 -10.99 2.79 -7.17
CA ASP A 194 -11.63 3.58 -6.13
C ASP A 194 -10.54 4.42 -5.42
N PRO A 195 -10.48 5.76 -5.65
CA PRO A 195 -9.40 6.59 -5.10
C PRO A 195 -9.47 6.71 -3.57
N THR A 196 -10.56 6.25 -2.94
CA THR A 196 -10.67 6.21 -1.47
C THR A 196 -10.14 4.91 -0.87
N LYS A 197 -9.70 3.95 -1.71
CA LYS A 197 -9.23 2.62 -1.30
C LYS A 197 -7.91 2.27 -1.97
N ILE A 198 -6.91 3.13 -1.82
CA ILE A 198 -5.54 2.88 -2.29
C ILE A 198 -4.66 2.55 -1.10
N VAL A 199 -3.90 1.46 -1.19
CA VAL A 199 -2.90 1.03 -0.22
C VAL A 199 -1.53 1.02 -0.90
N ALA A 200 -0.50 1.52 -0.21
CA ALA A 200 0.89 1.35 -0.63
C ALA A 200 1.56 0.22 0.14
N MET A 201 2.36 -0.58 -0.54
CA MET A 201 3.17 -1.66 0.01
C MET A 201 4.55 -1.63 -0.62
N GLY A 202 5.57 -2.09 0.11
CA GLY A 202 6.90 -2.21 -0.47
C GLY A 202 7.88 -2.95 0.40
N SER A 203 9.09 -3.13 -0.12
CA SER A 203 10.21 -3.80 0.56
C SER A 203 11.45 -2.91 0.58
N SER A 204 12.20 -2.91 1.69
CA SER A 204 13.42 -2.08 1.85
C SER A 204 13.14 -0.61 1.52
N ILE A 205 13.85 0.00 0.56
CA ILE A 205 13.58 1.39 0.11
C ILE A 205 12.12 1.61 -0.31
N GLY A 206 11.44 0.57 -0.83
CA GLY A 206 10.02 0.65 -1.14
C GLY A 206 9.12 0.61 0.10
N ALA A 207 9.58 -0.01 1.20
CA ALA A 207 8.89 0.06 2.49
C ALA A 207 9.01 1.45 3.13
N ASP A 208 10.11 2.18 2.87
CA ASP A 208 10.24 3.60 3.22
C ASP A 208 9.38 4.49 2.31
N GLY A 209 9.36 4.20 1.00
CA GLY A 209 8.56 4.94 0.01
C GLY A 209 7.03 4.81 0.21
N ALA A 210 6.55 3.67 0.72
CA ALA A 210 5.12 3.42 0.90
C ALA A 210 4.42 4.42 1.85
N PRO A 211 4.89 4.64 3.10
CA PRO A 211 4.33 5.67 3.97
C PRO A 211 4.55 7.09 3.44
N ASP A 212 5.69 7.36 2.79
CA ASP A 212 6.01 8.66 2.20
C ASP A 212 5.02 9.05 1.08
N GLY A 213 4.74 8.12 0.18
CA GLY A 213 3.73 8.28 -0.86
C GLY A 213 2.32 8.41 -0.30
N CYS A 214 1.96 7.60 0.72
CA CYS A 214 0.66 7.66 1.38
C CYS A 214 0.40 9.00 2.08
N ALA A 215 1.39 9.52 2.80
CA ALA A 215 1.29 10.80 3.49
C ALA A 215 1.00 11.94 2.50
N TRP A 216 1.67 11.90 1.34
CA TRP A 216 1.44 12.86 0.27
C TRP A 216 0.04 12.76 -0.35
N GLY A 217 -0.42 11.55 -0.70
CA GLY A 217 -1.76 11.34 -1.25
C GLY A 217 -2.87 11.86 -0.33
N THR A 218 -2.74 11.59 0.97
CA THR A 218 -3.67 12.08 2.00
C THR A 218 -3.65 13.60 2.13
N SER A 219 -2.47 14.23 2.07
CA SER A 219 -2.34 15.69 2.15
C SER A 219 -3.04 16.41 0.98
N ARG A 220 -3.09 15.79 -0.20
CA ARG A 220 -3.77 16.32 -1.39
C ARG A 220 -5.27 16.06 -1.40
N SER A 221 -5.73 14.91 -0.89
CA SER A 221 -7.18 14.66 -0.74
C SER A 221 -7.82 15.52 0.35
N LEU A 222 -7.03 15.94 1.36
CA LEU A 222 -7.42 16.93 2.36
C LEU A 222 -7.26 18.39 1.91
N ALA A 223 -6.59 18.66 0.78
CA ALA A 223 -6.60 19.98 0.16
C ALA A 223 -7.97 20.19 -0.50
N PRO A 224 -8.87 20.98 0.11
CA PRO A 224 -10.29 20.86 -0.15
C PRO A 224 -10.62 21.34 -1.57
N ALA A 225 -11.73 20.81 -2.07
CA ALA A 225 -12.60 21.40 -3.07
C ALA A 225 -12.87 22.90 -2.82
N ARG A 226 -11.89 23.78 -3.08
CA ARG A 226 -12.01 25.24 -3.05
C ARG A 226 -10.81 25.94 -3.68
N ALA A 227 -10.73 25.86 -5.00
CA ALA A 227 -10.18 26.95 -5.81
C ALA A 227 -11.02 27.14 -7.07
N ARG A 228 -12.35 27.30 -6.91
CA ARG A 228 -13.10 28.06 -7.91
C ARG A 228 -12.59 29.49 -7.83
N SER A 229 -11.74 29.84 -8.78
CA SER A 229 -11.50 31.21 -9.21
C SER A 229 -12.84 31.96 -9.27
N ARG A 230 -13.09 32.78 -8.26
CA ARG A 230 -13.93 33.95 -8.41
C ARG A 230 -12.98 35.12 -8.48
N SER A 231 -12.68 35.53 -9.70
CA SER A 231 -12.33 36.91 -10.00
C SER A 231 -13.30 37.83 -9.24
N ARG A 232 -12.84 38.45 -8.16
CA ARG A 232 -13.52 39.61 -7.58
C ARG A 232 -13.15 40.81 -8.45
N PRO A 233 -14.12 41.57 -9.00
CA PRO A 233 -13.79 42.85 -9.58
C PRO A 233 -13.37 43.79 -8.45
N ALA A 234 -12.28 44.52 -8.66
CA ALA A 234 -11.94 45.67 -7.84
C ALA A 234 -13.07 46.69 -7.98
N VAL A 235 -13.78 46.96 -6.89
CA VAL A 235 -14.68 48.11 -6.78
C VAL A 235 -14.01 49.10 -5.86
N SER A 236 -13.41 50.12 -6.48
CA SER A 236 -12.92 51.33 -5.86
C SER A 236 -14.13 52.18 -5.43
N TRP A 237 -14.23 52.48 -4.14
CA TRP A 237 -15.06 53.57 -3.63
C TRP A 237 -14.17 54.50 -2.82
N ILE A 238 -13.66 55.52 -3.49
CA ILE A 238 -13.24 56.76 -2.86
C ILE A 238 -14.44 57.69 -2.99
N SER A 239 -14.94 58.20 -1.86
CA SER A 239 -15.62 59.49 -1.82
C SER A 239 -15.40 60.17 -0.47
N PRO A 240 -15.39 61.51 -0.45
CA PRO A 240 -14.68 62.32 0.54
C PRO A 240 -15.57 62.70 1.73
N ILE A 241 -14.93 63.09 2.83
CA ILE A 241 -15.54 63.81 3.95
C ILE A 241 -15.17 65.30 3.78
N PRO A 242 -16.09 66.25 4.09
CA PRO A 242 -15.87 67.69 3.94
C PRO A 242 -14.72 68.26 4.77
#